data_AF-A0A955T7P9-F1
#
_entry.id   AF-A0A955T7P9-F1
#
_cell.length_a   1.000
_cell.length_b   1.000
_cell.length_c   1.000
_cell.angle_alpha   90.00
_cell.angle_beta   90.00
_cell.angle_gamma   90.00
#
_symmetry.space_group_name_H-M   'P 1'
#
loop_
_entity.id
_entity.type
_entity.pdbx_description
1 polymer ?
#
loop_
_entity_poly.entity_id
_entity_poly.type
_entity_poly.pdbx_seq_one_letter_code
_entity_poly.pdbx_strand_id
1 'polypeptide(L)'
;ILEFGIWITLWSLIPAIIVYPFMVKFVLPFYAQLQLFSAYEYLERRFDVRVRSMTAFVFIVWRICWMAVAVYLPSFLLSTTTGLPVVPTVIALGVIATLYTVMGG
;
A
#
# COMPACT_ATOMS: atom_id res chain seq x y z
N ILE A 1 -8.53 -10.19 20.07
CA ILE A 1 -8.07 -9.29 18.99
C ILE A 1 -6.58 -9.51 18.70
N LEU A 2 -5.70 -9.50 19.72
CA LEU A 2 -4.26 -9.73 19.54
C LEU A 2 -3.90 -11.09 18.92
N GLU A 3 -4.49 -12.19 19.38
CA GLU A 3 -4.18 -13.52 18.79
C GLU A 3 -4.64 -13.63 17.33
N PHE A 4 -5.83 -13.16 17.01
CA PHE A 4 -6.35 -13.15 15.63
C PHE A 4 -5.51 -12.27 14.70
N GLY A 5 -5.02 -11.12 15.18
CA GLY A 5 -4.09 -10.27 14.44
C GLY A 5 -2.75 -10.97 14.15
N ILE A 6 -2.22 -11.70 15.14
CA ILE A 6 -0.99 -12.50 14.97
C ILE A 6 -1.19 -13.55 13.88
N TRP A 7 -2.29 -14.30 13.90
CA TRP A 7 -2.59 -15.29 12.86
C TRP A 7 -2.68 -14.67 11.46
N ILE A 8 -3.37 -13.53 11.30
CA ILE A 8 -3.45 -12.83 10.01
C ILE A 8 -2.05 -12.42 9.52
N THR A 9 -1.20 -11.87 10.39
CA THR A 9 0.16 -11.50 10.00
C THR A 9 0.98 -12.71 9.58
N LEU A 10 0.93 -13.82 10.32
CA LEU A 10 1.67 -15.05 9.99
C LEU A 10 1.23 -15.65 8.66
N TRP A 11 -0.08 -15.72 8.40
CA TRP A 11 -0.62 -16.20 7.13
C TRP A 11 -0.24 -15.28 5.95
N SER A 12 -0.05 -13.99 6.18
CA SER A 12 0.41 -13.05 5.14
C SER A 12 1.90 -13.18 4.79
N LEU A 13 2.73 -13.75 5.67
CA LEU A 13 4.17 -13.92 5.42
C LEU A 13 4.47 -15.05 4.43
N ILE A 14 3.65 -16.09 4.41
CA ILE A 14 3.80 -17.25 3.50
C ILE A 14 3.85 -16.82 2.02
N PRO A 15 2.89 -16.02 1.50
CA PRO A 15 2.97 -15.53 0.13
C PRO A 15 4.15 -14.59 -0.10
N ALA A 16 4.58 -13.79 0.90
CA ALA A 16 5.71 -12.88 0.74
C ALA A 16 7.02 -13.61 0.43
N ILE A 17 7.25 -14.75 1.08
CA ILE A 17 8.45 -15.59 0.89
C ILE A 17 8.51 -16.17 -0.54
N ILE A 18 7.36 -16.43 -1.17
CA ILE A 18 7.30 -17.01 -2.52
C ILE A 18 7.31 -15.90 -3.59
N VAL A 19 6.50 -14.86 -3.40
CA VAL A 19 6.30 -13.79 -4.39
C VAL A 19 7.55 -12.93 -4.54
N TYR A 20 8.24 -12.60 -3.45
CA TYR A 20 9.41 -11.72 -3.51
C TYR A 20 10.58 -12.28 -4.34
N PRO A 21 11.08 -13.52 -4.10
CA PRO A 21 12.15 -14.09 -4.94
C PRO A 21 11.69 -14.33 -6.37
N PHE A 22 10.41 -14.64 -6.61
CA PHE A 22 9.86 -14.76 -7.96
C PHE A 22 9.91 -13.42 -8.70
N MET A 23 9.48 -12.33 -8.07
CA MET A 23 9.53 -10.98 -8.64
C MET A 23 10.95 -10.56 -8.97
N VAL A 24 11.90 -10.78 -8.06
CA VAL A 24 13.31 -10.43 -8.29
C VAL A 24 13.95 -11.27 -9.39
N LYS A 25 13.67 -12.58 -9.44
CA LYS A 25 14.35 -13.49 -10.36
C LYS A 25 13.77 -13.51 -11.77
N PHE A 26 12.47 -13.28 -11.93
CA PHE A 26 11.80 -13.41 -13.23
C PHE A 26 11.31 -12.07 -13.76
N VAL A 27 10.65 -11.28 -12.92
CA VAL A 27 10.01 -10.03 -13.35
C VAL A 27 11.05 -8.93 -13.51
N LEU A 28 11.90 -8.71 -12.52
CA LEU A 28 12.91 -7.65 -12.57
C LEU A 28 13.87 -7.73 -13.79
N PRO A 29 14.48 -8.88 -14.15
CA PRO A 29 15.35 -8.94 -15.32
C PRO A 29 14.59 -8.72 -16.63
N PHE A 30 13.33 -9.14 -16.71
CA PHE A 30 12.48 -8.85 -17.87
C PHE A 30 12.27 -7.34 -18.05
N TYR A 31 11.93 -6.62 -16.98
CA TYR A 31 11.76 -5.15 -17.04
C TYR A 31 13.06 -4.42 -17.36
N ALA A 32 14.18 -4.88 -16.79
CA ALA A 32 15.49 -4.30 -17.05
C ALA A 32 15.94 -4.46 -18.52
N GLN A 33 15.64 -5.61 -19.14
CA GLN A 33 15.94 -5.86 -20.56
C GLN A 33 15.15 -4.95 -21.50
N LEU A 34 13.93 -4.58 -21.13
CA LEU A 34 13.09 -3.66 -21.91
C LEU A 34 13.44 -2.17 -21.66
N GLN A 35 14.43 -1.87 -20.80
CA GLN A 35 14.82 -0.52 -20.38
C GLN A 35 13.62 0.29 -19.84
N LEU A 36 12.73 -0.37 -19.11
CA LEU A 36 11.53 0.24 -18.55
C LEU A 36 11.76 0.57 -17.08
N PHE A 37 11.49 1.82 -16.70
CA PHE A 37 11.67 2.28 -15.32
C PHE A 37 10.39 2.12 -14.48
N SER A 38 9.24 1.85 -15.12
CA SER A 38 7.96 1.71 -14.44
C SER A 38 7.05 0.65 -15.08
N ALA A 39 6.26 -0.03 -14.25
CA ALA A 39 5.19 -0.93 -14.69
C ALA A 39 4.18 -0.24 -15.62
N TYR A 40 3.94 1.05 -15.41
CA TYR A 40 3.03 1.85 -16.25
C TYR A 40 3.58 2.08 -17.66
N GLU A 41 4.90 2.16 -17.80
CA GLU A 41 5.56 2.38 -19.10
C GLU A 41 5.49 1.10 -19.96
N TYR A 42 5.55 -0.07 -19.32
CA TYR A 42 5.26 -1.34 -20.00
C TYR A 42 3.84 -1.38 -20.55
N LEU A 43 2.85 -1.00 -19.74
CA LEU A 43 1.44 -0.98 -20.12
C LEU A 43 1.19 -0.03 -21.29
N GLU A 44 1.82 1.15 -21.28
CA GLU A 44 1.70 2.14 -22.36
C GLU A 44 2.29 1.62 -23.67
N ARG A 45 3.52 1.07 -23.65
CA ARG A 45 4.16 0.53 -24.87
C ARG A 45 3.42 -0.67 -25.45
N ARG A 46 2.75 -1.49 -24.62
CA ARG A 46 2.08 -2.72 -25.06
C ARG A 46 0.61 -2.52 -25.45
N PHE A 47 -0.10 -1.60 -24.80
CA PHE A 47 -1.57 -1.51 -24.88
C PHE A 47 -2.15 -0.12 -25.14
N ASP A 48 -1.38 0.98 -25.14
CA ASP A 48 -1.83 2.40 -25.27
C ASP A 48 -2.04 3.12 -23.91
N VAL A 49 -1.95 4.46 -23.94
CA VAL A 49 -2.06 5.40 -22.81
C VAL A 49 -3.37 5.24 -22.05
N ARG A 50 -4.46 4.87 -22.75
CA ARG A 50 -5.77 4.61 -22.13
C ARG A 50 -5.69 3.52 -21.07
N VAL A 51 -5.03 2.40 -21.36
CA VAL A 51 -4.89 1.29 -20.40
C VAL A 51 -4.03 1.71 -19.21
N ARG A 52 -2.93 2.45 -19.45
CA ARG A 52 -2.11 3.03 -18.37
C ARG A 52 -2.94 3.87 -17.40
N SER A 53 -3.78 4.77 -17.93
CA SER A 53 -4.61 5.65 -17.09
C SER A 53 -5.66 4.86 -16.28
N MET A 54 -6.28 3.83 -16.87
CA MET A 54 -7.23 2.97 -16.17
C MET A 54 -6.57 2.16 -15.06
N THR A 55 -5.40 1.56 -15.32
CA THR A 55 -4.66 0.83 -14.28
C THR A 55 -4.20 1.75 -13.16
N ALA A 56 -3.72 2.95 -13.48
CA ALA A 56 -3.36 3.96 -12.48
C ALA A 56 -4.57 4.36 -11.62
N PHE A 57 -5.74 4.57 -12.23
CA PHE A 57 -6.97 4.87 -11.50
C PHE A 57 -7.36 3.74 -10.54
N VAL A 58 -7.39 2.49 -11.02
CA VAL A 58 -7.68 1.31 -10.17
C VAL A 58 -6.68 1.18 -9.03
N PHE A 59 -5.39 1.43 -9.31
CA PHE A 59 -4.34 1.40 -8.29
C PHE A 59 -4.55 2.48 -7.23
N ILE A 60 -4.90 3.71 -7.62
CA ILE A 60 -5.17 4.81 -6.69
C ILE A 60 -6.37 4.48 -5.81
N VAL A 61 -7.47 3.99 -6.39
CA VAL A 61 -8.67 3.60 -5.62
C VAL A 61 -8.32 2.50 -4.62
N TRP A 62 -7.61 1.45 -5.06
CA TRP A 62 -7.15 0.38 -4.19
C TRP A 62 -6.27 0.91 -3.05
N ARG A 63 -5.36 1.83 -3.36
CA ARG A 63 -4.44 2.43 -2.39
C ARG A 63 -5.17 3.29 -1.36
N ILE A 64 -6.16 4.08 -1.77
CA ILE A 64 -6.97 4.90 -0.86
C ILE A 64 -7.74 4.00 0.10
N CYS A 65 -8.38 2.94 -0.39
CA CYS A 65 -9.09 1.97 0.46
C CYS A 65 -8.16 1.35 1.50
N TRP A 66 -6.97 0.93 1.08
CA TRP A 66 -5.98 0.34 1.99
C TRP A 66 -5.48 1.34 3.03
N MET A 67 -5.17 2.58 2.63
CA MET A 67 -4.72 3.63 3.55
C MET A 67 -5.81 4.04 4.54
N ALA A 68 -7.07 4.10 4.13
CA ALA A 68 -8.18 4.40 5.02
C ALA A 68 -8.26 3.41 6.19
N VAL A 69 -8.13 2.11 5.90
CA VAL A 69 -8.07 1.05 6.91
C VAL A 69 -6.82 1.20 7.79
N ALA A 70 -5.66 1.43 7.16
CA ALA A 70 -4.39 1.55 7.87
C ALA A 70 -4.35 2.71 8.88
N VAL A 71 -5.04 3.84 8.61
CA VAL A 71 -5.12 4.99 9.53
C VAL A 71 -6.26 4.82 10.54
N TYR A 72 -7.38 4.21 10.14
CA TYR A 72 -8.54 4.05 11.02
C TYR A 72 -8.26 3.13 12.21
N LEU A 73 -7.61 1.98 11.98
CA LEU A 73 -7.31 1.01 13.04
C LEU A 73 -6.52 1.61 14.23
N PRO A 74 -5.35 2.23 14.03
CA PRO A 74 -4.59 2.81 15.14
C PRO A 74 -5.33 3.99 15.79
N SER A 75 -6.08 4.77 15.01
CA SER A 75 -6.87 5.89 15.53
C SER A 75 -8.01 5.41 16.44
N PHE A 76 -8.69 4.34 16.05
CA PHE A 76 -9.73 3.70 16.85
C PHE A 76 -9.16 3.17 18.17
N LEU A 77 -8.04 2.45 18.11
CA LEU A 77 -7.36 1.95 19.30
C LEU A 77 -6.92 3.09 20.23
N LEU A 78 -6.32 4.14 19.69
CA LEU A 78 -5.86 5.31 20.46
C LEU A 78 -7.02 6.09 21.11
N SER A 79 -8.13 6.24 20.39
CA SER A 79 -9.33 6.88 20.92
C SER A 79 -9.94 6.09 22.08
N THR A 80 -9.90 4.76 21.99
CA THR A 80 -10.42 3.85 23.03
C THR A 80 -9.58 3.92 24.31
N THR A 81 -8.26 4.03 24.19
CA THR A 81 -7.37 4.11 25.37
C THR A 81 -7.34 5.49 26.01
N THR A 82 -7.48 6.55 25.21
CA THR A 82 -7.38 7.95 25.69
C THR A 82 -8.75 8.53 26.07
N GLY A 83 -9.85 7.89 25.66
CA GLY A 83 -11.22 8.39 25.86
C GLY A 83 -11.60 9.59 24.98
N LEU A 84 -10.77 9.91 23.98
CA LEU A 84 -11.01 11.00 23.04
C LEU A 84 -12.01 10.57 21.94
N PRO A 85 -12.76 11.51 21.35
CA PRO A 85 -13.58 11.19 20.19
C PRO A 85 -12.74 10.72 19.00
N VAL A 86 -13.29 9.77 18.23
CA VAL A 86 -12.58 9.09 17.12
C VAL A 86 -12.20 10.06 16.00
N VAL A 87 -13.11 10.98 15.63
CA VAL A 87 -12.93 11.89 14.49
C VAL A 87 -11.67 12.78 14.62
N PRO A 88 -11.46 13.54 15.71
CA PRO A 88 -10.24 14.35 15.84
C PRO A 88 -8.97 13.49 15.97
N THR A 89 -9.08 12.29 16.53
CA THR A 89 -7.95 11.36 16.65
C THR A 89 -7.48 10.87 15.28
N VAL A 90 -8.41 10.56 14.37
CA VAL A 90 -8.12 10.18 12.98
C VAL A 90 -7.44 11.32 12.22
N ILE A 91 -7.96 12.55 12.37
CA ILE A 91 -7.38 13.73 11.69
C ILE A 91 -5.95 13.98 12.18
N ALA A 92 -5.72 13.94 13.50
CA ALA A 92 -4.39 14.15 14.07
C ALA A 92 -3.38 13.12 13.56
N LEU A 93 -3.73 11.83 13.58
CA LEU A 93 -2.88 10.75 13.06
C LEU A 93 -2.61 10.89 11.56
N GLY A 94 -3.62 11.27 10.78
CA GLY A 94 -3.46 11.52 9.34
C GLY A 94 -2.50 12.67 9.03
N VAL A 95 -2.60 13.78 9.76
CA VAL A 95 -1.70 14.93 9.60
C VAL A 95 -0.25 14.54 9.95
N ILE A 96 -0.04 13.87 11.09
CA ILE A 96 1.29 13.42 11.51
C ILE A 96 1.89 12.47 10.47
N ALA A 97 1.12 11.48 10.00
CA ALA A 97 1.57 10.54 8.98
C ALA A 97 1.93 11.22 7.66
N THR A 98 1.15 12.23 7.25
CA THR A 98 1.42 13.00 6.02
C THR A 98 2.70 13.80 6.15
N LEU A 99 2.89 14.53 7.26
CA LEU A 99 4.10 15.30 7.52
C LEU A 99 5.35 14.40 7.54
N TYR A 100 5.27 13.26 8.22
CA TYR A 100 6.36 12.29 8.24
C TYR A 100 6.70 11.77 6.84
N THR A 101 5.69 11.49 6.02
CA THR A 101 5.89 11.03 4.64
C THR A 101 6.58 12.10 3.79
N VAL A 102 6.15 13.36 3.87
CA VAL A 102 6.77 14.47 3.13
C VAL A 102 8.23 14.68 3.53
N MET A 103 8.57 14.46 4.79
CA MET A 103 9.96 14.55 5.27
C MET A 103 10.82 13.34 4.89
N GLY A 104 10.22 12.16 4.79
CA GLY A 104 10.93 10.90 4.48
C GLY A 104 11.31 10.75 3.01
N GLY A 105 10.57 11.37 2.10
CA GLY A 105 10.72 11.23 0.64
C GLY A 105 9.95 10.03 0.09
#